data_AF-A0A7T2LMD9-F1
#
_entry.id   AF-A0A7T2LMD9-F1
#
_cell.length_a   1.000
_cell.length_b   1.000
_cell.length_c   1.000
_cell.angle_alpha   90.00
_cell.angle_beta   90.00
_cell.angle_gamma   90.00
#
_symmetry.space_group_name_H-M   'P 1'
#
loop_
_entity.id
_entity.type
_entity.pdbx_description
1 polymer ?
#
loop_
_entity_poly.entity_id
_entity_poly.type
_entity_poly.pdbx_seq_one_letter_code
_entity_poly.pdbx_strand_id
1 'polypeptide(L)'
;MPSRASVVALAAAVTLSGCTDQAAKVERKFEIAKRRGASPEELCKIAREVAEAYLEAENERQYQFWDVSADVQCTSARLDPL
;
A
#
# COMPACT_ATOMS: atom_id res chain seq x y z
N MET A 1 -41.26 -37.76 14.99
CA MET A 1 -40.91 -36.42 15.51
C MET A 1 -39.40 -36.26 15.51
N PRO A 2 -38.77 -35.70 14.45
CA PRO A 2 -37.40 -35.23 14.53
C PRO A 2 -37.36 -33.78 15.04
N SER A 3 -36.55 -33.58 16.08
CA SER A 3 -36.31 -32.29 16.73
C SER A 3 -35.64 -31.31 15.74
N ARG A 4 -36.37 -30.27 15.34
CA ARG A 4 -35.95 -29.23 14.36
C ARG A 4 -35.09 -28.12 15.00
N ALA A 5 -34.33 -28.43 16.05
CA ALA A 5 -33.59 -27.45 16.84
C ALA A 5 -32.13 -27.24 16.38
N SER A 6 -31.75 -27.61 15.15
CA SER A 6 -30.34 -27.52 14.72
C SER A 6 -30.17 -27.10 13.26
N VAL A 7 -30.64 -25.90 12.89
CA VAL A 7 -30.30 -25.30 11.58
C VAL A 7 -29.80 -23.84 11.70
N VAL A 8 -29.65 -23.29 12.90
CA VAL A 8 -29.25 -21.88 13.10
C VAL A 8 -27.85 -21.80 13.70
N ALA A 9 -26.79 -22.13 12.94
CA ALA A 9 -25.42 -21.90 13.42
C ALA A 9 -24.33 -21.76 12.34
N LEU A 10 -24.66 -21.46 11.08
CA LEU A 10 -23.66 -21.45 9.99
C LEU A 10 -23.78 -20.26 9.03
N ALA A 11 -23.87 -19.02 9.56
CA ALA A 11 -24.01 -17.83 8.70
C ALA A 11 -23.13 -16.63 9.10
N ALA A 12 -22.03 -16.83 9.84
CA ALA A 12 -21.20 -15.71 10.35
C ALA A 12 -19.74 -15.67 9.81
N ALA A 13 -19.41 -16.42 8.76
CA ALA A 13 -18.00 -16.65 8.39
C ALA A 13 -17.51 -15.98 7.08
N VAL A 14 -18.21 -14.99 6.51
CA VAL A 14 -17.82 -14.45 5.18
C VAL A 14 -17.93 -12.92 5.10
N THR A 15 -17.08 -12.20 5.83
CA THR A 15 -16.89 -10.74 5.60
C THR A 15 -15.44 -10.29 5.79
N LEU A 16 -14.46 -11.07 5.32
CA LEU A 16 -13.03 -10.65 5.34
C LEU A 16 -12.37 -10.61 3.95
N SER A 17 -13.09 -10.96 2.89
CA SER A 17 -12.55 -10.87 1.54
C SER A 17 -12.83 -9.49 0.94
N GLY A 18 -11.91 -8.53 1.13
CA GLY A 18 -11.81 -7.42 0.18
C GLY A 18 -11.44 -6.03 0.69
N CYS A 19 -10.87 -5.87 1.89
CA CYS A 19 -10.13 -4.65 2.19
C CYS A 19 -8.86 -4.65 1.31
N THR A 20 -9.01 -4.15 0.07
CA THR A 20 -7.89 -3.92 -0.84
C THR A 20 -6.99 -2.93 -0.13
N ASP A 21 -5.78 -3.35 0.22
CA ASP A 21 -4.79 -2.51 0.88
C ASP A 21 -4.44 -1.34 -0.06
N GLN A 22 -4.96 -0.16 0.29
CA GLN A 22 -4.75 1.07 -0.47
C GLN A 22 -3.25 1.38 -0.59
N ALA A 23 -2.45 1.10 0.44
CA ALA A 23 -1.01 1.30 0.42
C ALA A 23 -0.33 0.37 -0.60
N ALA A 24 -0.71 -0.90 -0.65
CA ALA A 24 -0.20 -1.85 -1.64
C ALA A 24 -0.55 -1.43 -3.10
N LYS A 25 -1.69 -0.75 -3.30
CA LYS A 25 -2.05 -0.19 -4.61
C LYS A 25 -1.14 0.97 -5.01
N VAL A 26 -0.80 1.86 -4.08
CA VAL A 26 0.12 2.98 -4.34
C VAL A 26 1.54 2.46 -4.55
N GLU A 27 1.99 1.48 -3.77
CA GLU A 27 3.28 0.81 -3.96
C GLU A 27 3.41 0.22 -5.38
N ARG A 28 2.34 -0.43 -5.88
CA ARG A 28 2.33 -0.93 -7.25
C ARG A 28 2.50 0.17 -8.30
N LYS A 29 2.01 1.39 -8.05
CA LYS A 29 2.23 2.53 -8.96
C LYS A 29 3.71 2.91 -9.00
N PHE A 30 4.37 2.94 -7.84
CA PHE A 30 5.81 3.20 -7.76
C PHE A 30 6.60 2.19 -8.61
N GLU A 31 6.31 0.90 -8.44
CA GLU A 31 6.97 -0.17 -9.19
C GLU A 31 6.77 -0.06 -10.70
N ILE A 32 5.56 0.32 -11.14
CA ILE A 32 5.27 0.54 -12.56
C ILE A 32 6.02 1.77 -13.08
N ALA A 33 6.02 2.88 -12.33
CA ALA A 33 6.72 4.12 -12.71
C ALA A 33 8.22 3.88 -12.85
N LYS A 34 8.83 3.21 -11.87
CA LYS A 34 10.25 2.84 -11.88
C LYS A 34 10.62 1.99 -13.11
N ARG A 35 9.81 0.98 -13.43
CA ARG A 35 10.04 0.11 -14.62
C ARG A 35 9.88 0.85 -15.94
N ARG A 36 9.08 1.92 -15.96
CA ARG A 36 8.89 2.78 -17.14
C ARG A 36 9.96 3.86 -17.26
N GLY A 37 10.92 3.92 -16.35
CA GLY A 37 11.95 4.95 -16.34
C GLY A 37 11.41 6.33 -15.98
N ALA A 38 10.42 6.39 -15.08
CA ALA A 38 9.93 7.65 -14.53
C ALA A 38 11.09 8.49 -13.97
N SER A 39 10.95 9.81 -14.05
CA SER A 39 12.00 10.72 -13.60
C SER A 39 12.25 10.57 -12.09
N PRO A 40 13.43 10.95 -11.60
CA PRO A 40 13.68 11.00 -10.16
C PRO A 40 12.63 11.84 -9.40
N GLU A 41 12.13 12.93 -10.00
CA GLU A 41 11.07 13.76 -9.41
C GLU A 41 9.74 12.99 -9.27
N GLU A 42 9.32 12.28 -10.33
CA GLU A 42 8.12 11.44 -10.28
C GLU A 42 8.26 10.33 -9.23
N LEU A 43 9.43 9.67 -9.17
CA LEU A 43 9.68 8.63 -8.18
C LEU A 43 9.71 9.17 -6.75
N CYS A 44 10.28 10.35 -6.52
CA CYS A 44 10.23 11.04 -5.23
C CYS A 44 8.78 11.28 -4.78
N LYS A 45 7.95 11.84 -5.66
CA LYS A 45 6.53 12.11 -5.37
C LYS A 45 5.79 10.82 -5.03
N ILE A 46 5.90 9.80 -5.89
CA ILE A 46 5.16 8.55 -5.69
C ILE A 46 5.65 7.82 -4.43
N ALA A 47 6.95 7.82 -4.13
CA ALA A 47 7.48 7.19 -2.92
C ALA A 47 6.91 7.84 -1.64
N ARG A 48 6.72 9.17 -1.61
CA ARG A 48 6.04 9.86 -0.51
C ARG A 48 4.58 9.43 -0.37
N GLU A 49 3.86 9.34 -1.49
CA GLU A 49 2.47 8.84 -1.48
C GLU A 49 2.38 7.40 -0.93
N VAL A 50 3.38 6.54 -1.17
CA VAL A 50 3.43 5.19 -0.60
C VAL A 50 3.66 5.23 0.92
N ALA A 51 4.59 6.06 1.39
CA ALA A 51 4.86 6.22 2.81
C ALA A 51 3.60 6.71 3.55
N GLU A 52 2.96 7.77 3.05
CA GLU A 52 1.72 8.31 3.60
C GLU A 52 0.60 7.27 3.63
N ALA A 53 0.42 6.48 2.56
CA ALA A 53 -0.59 5.43 2.53
C ALA A 53 -0.34 4.34 3.59
N TYR A 54 0.93 4.01 3.88
CA TYR A 54 1.25 3.08 4.97
C TYR A 54 1.11 3.69 6.36
N LEU A 55 1.32 5.00 6.50
CA LEU A 55 1.01 5.73 7.73
C LEU A 55 -0.49 5.72 8.01
N GLU A 56 -1.32 5.99 6.99
CA GLU A 56 -2.79 5.94 7.08
C GLU A 56 -3.31 4.53 7.38
N ALA A 57 -2.62 3.49 6.89
CA ALA A 57 -2.90 2.10 7.18
C ALA A 57 -2.37 1.62 8.56
N GLU A 58 -1.83 2.54 9.38
CA GLU A 58 -1.21 2.26 10.68
C GLU A 58 -0.10 1.19 10.62
N ASN A 59 0.57 1.07 9.47
CA ASN A 59 1.66 0.13 9.23
C ASN A 59 3.01 0.82 9.38
N GLU A 60 3.42 1.03 10.62
CA GLU A 60 4.64 1.78 10.96
C GLU A 60 5.90 1.21 10.31
N ARG A 61 6.02 -0.13 10.23
CA ARG A 61 7.17 -0.78 9.60
C ARG A 61 7.30 -0.39 8.12
N GLN A 62 6.20 -0.46 7.38
CA GLN A 62 6.22 -0.12 5.96
C GLN A 62 6.36 1.39 5.75
N TYR A 63 5.75 2.19 6.62
CA TYR A 63 5.95 3.65 6.62
C TYR A 63 7.45 4.00 6.74
N GLN A 64 8.15 3.49 7.77
CA GLN A 64 9.57 3.77 7.98
C GLN A 64 10.44 3.34 6.78
N PHE A 65 10.13 2.18 6.19
CA PHE A 65 10.84 1.73 4.99
C PHE A 65 10.64 2.68 3.81
N TRP A 66 9.40 3.07 3.54
CA TRP A 66 9.06 3.93 2.42
C TRP A 66 9.47 5.39 2.63
N ASP A 67 9.55 5.86 3.88
CA ASP A 67 10.08 7.19 4.24
C ASP A 67 11.56 7.32 3.82
N VAL A 68 12.39 6.32 4.18
CA VAL A 68 13.80 6.28 3.74
C VAL A 68 13.90 6.13 2.22
N SER A 69 13.03 5.33 1.60
CA SER A 69 13.00 5.17 0.14
C SER A 69 12.67 6.51 -0.55
N ALA A 70 11.70 7.26 -0.04
CA ALA A 70 11.33 8.58 -0.52
C ALA A 70 12.51 9.55 -0.40
N ASP A 71 13.22 9.57 0.72
CA ASP A 71 14.41 10.40 0.91
C ASP A 71 15.51 10.12 -0.12
N VAL A 72 15.73 8.85 -0.46
CA VAL A 72 16.67 8.46 -1.51
C VAL A 72 16.21 8.99 -2.87
N GLN A 73 14.95 8.77 -3.26
CA GLN A 73 14.45 9.24 -4.56
C GLN A 73 14.45 10.77 -4.66
N CYS A 74 14.06 11.46 -3.58
CA CYS A 74 14.04 12.92 -3.54
C CYS A 74 15.45 13.51 -3.52
N THR A 75 16.42 12.84 -2.92
CA THR A 75 17.82 13.25 -3.02
C THR A 75 18.35 13.06 -4.44
N SER A 76 18.04 11.94 -5.09
CA SER A 76 18.35 11.74 -6.50
C SER A 76 17.73 12.84 -7.38
N ALA A 77 16.47 13.21 -7.13
CA ALA A 77 15.80 14.29 -7.86
C ALA A 77 16.44 15.67 -7.68
N ARG A 78 17.02 15.95 -6.51
CA ARG A 78 17.75 17.20 -6.27
C ARG A 78 19.11 17.23 -6.96
N LEU A 79 19.76 16.08 -7.08
CA LEU A 79 21.09 15.96 -7.66
C LEU A 79 21.05 15.87 -9.19
N ASP A 80 19.94 15.39 -9.75
CA ASP A 80 19.74 15.21 -11.18
C ASP A 80 18.50 15.97 -11.67
N PRO A 81 18.58 17.31 -11.82
CA PRO A 81 17.43 18.15 -12.20
C PRO A 81 17.07 18.07 -13.70
N LEU A 82 17.45 17.00 -14.40
CA LEU A 82 17.35 16.84 -15.86
C LEU A 82 15.92 16.84 -16.40
#